data_AF-G0IZ64-F1
#
_entry.id   AF-G0IZ64-F1
#
_cell.length_a   1.000
_cell.length_b   1.000
_cell.length_c   1.000
_cell.angle_alpha   90.00
_cell.angle_beta   90.00
_cell.angle_gamma   90.00
#
_symmetry.space_group_name_H-M   'P 1'
#
loop_
_entity.id
_entity.type
_entity.pdbx_description
1 polymer ?
#
loop_
_entity_poly.entity_id
_entity_poly.type
_entity_poly.pdbx_seq_one_letter_code
_entity_poly.pdbx_strand_id
1 'polypeptide(L)'
;MSGGTVKFDESYEVATSLSLTDRMFSLDLGNGKNVGIPYQLVYDLFKSNMDQLYRAIADSYTKEEVNGLVSLGMSGIEPTDSDDTVAGIKFPLESGTYTNYGGIVVDLTEGVTLIFSDGSGGFTKVLIPIDLTGYLTSSEAEAMTKIKVSWAAGKNLFNINAEDVALGAFIAGNGSTSSSGSYNTTGYMSAVAGIQYTASGARFWRFYDANKAPIGTTISNTASGAYSTTAPVGAVFQRVSVATSVWDILQVEEGGTSTAYESYQAIITTPGLIITPAQGQYFFLKSEGVGNASLPELLTPSKNLFNYKTGVPDKFVNWTNGNLATNEDFNASDYIPVESGENYTRSGPGSTLHRAWYTANKTFIEGSQTSSWPATAPSNAAFIRFSYYLSTQGEVQFEKGNSATTYEPYGYIISKEIRGLGGDIISLKMASLGDSLTAQNKFQSKAISVLSTSYNIDHTNLGIGGTQMGGSSANAFWQDVRINSVPLDSQFVLVMGGTNDWANDRPLGLVDSVDTNDFTGAINKVIEKLITRIPSVKLAFGTPPYSEFIDYASRGWENAFENNNGNTINDYAAKIREVCLAKNIPVVDFNTASAWNSFNITEFMTNDGALLHPNQTGADRMATELIAYIKKAYSG
;
A
#
# COMPACT_ATOMS: atom_id res chain seq x y z
N MET A 1 -30.66 -10.34 -22.65
CA MET A 1 -31.81 -11.05 -22.05
C MET A 1 -31.22 -12.13 -21.15
N SER A 2 -31.42 -12.19 -19.83
CA SER A 2 -32.38 -11.60 -18.90
C SER A 2 -31.71 -10.61 -17.91
N GLY A 3 -32.38 -9.50 -17.58
CA GLY A 3 -31.91 -8.53 -16.59
C GLY A 3 -32.03 -9.05 -15.16
N GLY A 4 -31.03 -8.76 -14.33
CA GLY A 4 -31.10 -8.92 -12.88
C GLY A 4 -31.80 -7.72 -12.26
N THR A 5 -32.77 -7.96 -11.39
CA THR A 5 -33.54 -6.92 -10.66
C THR A 5 -33.11 -6.95 -9.20
N VAL A 6 -32.76 -5.81 -8.62
CA VAL A 6 -32.51 -5.66 -7.18
C VAL A 6 -33.85 -5.67 -6.45
N LYS A 7 -33.98 -6.46 -5.38
CA LYS A 7 -35.15 -6.48 -4.49
C LYS A 7 -34.70 -6.43 -3.02
N PHE A 8 -35.47 -5.73 -2.20
CA PHE A 8 -35.38 -5.81 -0.73
C PHE A 8 -36.08 -7.09 -0.25
N ASP A 9 -35.43 -7.86 0.62
CA ASP A 9 -36.06 -8.96 1.36
C ASP A 9 -36.24 -8.50 2.82
N GLU A 10 -37.50 -8.42 3.27
CA GLU A 10 -37.91 -7.96 4.60
C GLU A 10 -37.81 -9.05 5.69
N SER A 11 -37.10 -10.15 5.47
CA SER A 11 -37.07 -11.27 6.41
C SER A 11 -35.90 -11.24 7.41
N TYR A 12 -35.79 -10.17 8.21
CA TYR A 12 -35.15 -10.24 9.52
C TYR A 12 -35.98 -9.46 10.55
N GLU A 13 -36.64 -10.20 11.43
CA GLU A 13 -37.39 -9.64 12.55
C GLU A 13 -36.49 -8.73 13.42
N VAL A 14 -37.02 -7.52 13.58
CA VAL A 14 -36.64 -6.39 14.42
C VAL A 14 -35.96 -6.78 15.74
N ALA A 15 -34.68 -6.44 15.87
CA ALA A 15 -34.10 -5.97 17.13
C ALA A 15 -33.95 -4.45 17.03
N THR A 16 -34.75 -3.73 17.81
CA THR A 16 -34.69 -2.27 17.92
C THR A 16 -33.35 -1.83 18.50
N SER A 17 -32.71 -0.86 17.84
CA SER A 17 -31.40 -0.24 18.11
C SER A 17 -30.15 -0.96 17.56
N LEU A 18 -29.95 -0.85 16.24
CA LEU A 18 -28.62 -0.98 15.62
C LEU A 18 -28.23 0.37 15.02
N SER A 19 -26.98 0.76 15.20
CA SER A 19 -26.44 2.04 14.73
C SER A 19 -26.15 1.97 13.22
N LEU A 20 -25.94 3.12 12.56
CA LEU A 20 -25.72 3.23 11.10
C LEU A 20 -24.64 2.29 10.53
N THR A 21 -23.72 1.78 11.37
CA THR A 21 -22.67 0.82 10.98
C THR A 21 -23.16 -0.58 10.66
N ASP A 22 -24.41 -0.93 10.99
CA ASP A 22 -24.89 -2.32 10.97
C ASP A 22 -25.85 -2.61 9.79
N ARG A 23 -26.04 -1.65 8.86
CA ARG A 23 -26.90 -1.81 7.67
C ARG A 23 -26.09 -2.32 6.45
N MET A 24 -26.67 -3.26 5.70
CA MET A 24 -26.03 -3.98 4.58
C MET A 24 -26.86 -3.86 3.29
N PHE A 25 -26.21 -3.62 2.14
CA PHE A 25 -26.83 -3.73 0.81
C PHE A 25 -26.71 -5.16 0.28
N SER A 26 -27.78 -5.74 -0.24
CA SER A 26 -27.76 -7.07 -0.86
C SER A 26 -27.66 -6.95 -2.39
N LEU A 27 -26.56 -7.45 -2.94
CA LEU A 27 -26.38 -7.59 -4.38
C LEU A 27 -26.64 -9.06 -4.78
N ASP A 28 -27.70 -9.30 -5.55
CA ASP A 28 -28.01 -10.62 -6.11
C ASP A 28 -27.15 -10.87 -7.36
N LEU A 29 -26.29 -11.89 -7.28
CA LEU A 29 -25.38 -12.28 -8.35
C LEU A 29 -25.97 -13.41 -9.23
N GLY A 30 -27.22 -13.82 -8.97
CA GLY A 30 -27.89 -14.97 -9.59
C GLY A 30 -27.59 -16.30 -8.91
N ASN A 31 -28.43 -17.31 -9.17
CA ASN A 31 -28.39 -18.66 -8.56
C ASN A 31 -28.48 -18.68 -7.02
N GLY A 32 -29.22 -17.73 -6.42
CA GLY A 32 -29.48 -17.69 -4.98
C GLY A 32 -28.29 -17.24 -4.14
N LYS A 33 -27.32 -16.55 -4.73
CA LYS A 33 -26.15 -16.01 -4.03
C LYS A 33 -26.25 -14.49 -3.92
N ASN A 34 -26.41 -14.02 -2.69
CA ASN A 34 -26.40 -12.61 -2.34
C ASN A 34 -25.08 -12.24 -1.66
N VAL A 35 -24.52 -11.07 -2.00
CA VAL A 35 -23.37 -10.49 -1.30
C VAL A 35 -23.84 -9.25 -0.55
N GLY A 36 -23.54 -9.21 0.74
CA GLY A 36 -23.81 -8.07 1.61
C GLY A 36 -22.67 -7.05 1.60
N ILE A 37 -22.95 -5.78 1.32
CA ILE A 37 -21.96 -4.70 1.30
C ILE A 37 -22.24 -3.73 2.48
N PRO A 38 -21.24 -3.43 3.34
CA PRO A 38 -21.40 -2.50 4.45
C PRO A 38 -21.67 -1.06 3.98
N TYR A 39 -22.69 -0.41 4.55
CA TYR A 39 -23.13 0.94 4.17
C TYR A 39 -22.03 2.01 4.30
N GLN A 40 -21.20 1.94 5.35
CA GLN A 40 -20.11 2.89 5.59
C GLN A 40 -19.07 2.92 4.46
N LEU A 41 -18.79 1.76 3.86
CA LEU A 41 -17.82 1.64 2.77
C LEU A 41 -18.31 2.34 1.50
N VAL A 42 -19.62 2.24 1.23
CA VAL A 42 -20.27 2.94 0.12
C VAL A 42 -20.27 4.44 0.37
N TYR A 43 -20.62 4.88 1.59
CA TYR A 43 -20.60 6.29 1.99
C TYR A 43 -19.22 6.94 1.89
N ASP A 44 -18.16 6.26 2.35
CA ASP A 44 -16.78 6.77 2.29
C ASP A 44 -16.27 6.88 0.84
N LEU A 45 -16.67 5.94 -0.01
CA LEU A 45 -16.35 5.96 -1.45
C LEU A 45 -17.02 7.17 -2.13
N PHE A 46 -18.28 7.45 -1.82
CA PHE A 46 -18.97 8.65 -2.33
C PHE A 46 -18.32 9.93 -1.81
N LYS A 47 -18.06 10.03 -0.49
CA LYS A 47 -17.42 11.20 0.14
C LYS A 47 -16.05 11.53 -0.47
N SER A 48 -15.25 10.51 -0.80
CA SER A 48 -13.92 10.71 -1.41
C SER A 48 -13.96 11.29 -2.84
N ASN A 49 -15.09 11.17 -3.54
CA ASN A 49 -15.28 11.67 -4.90
C ASN A 49 -16.10 12.99 -4.95
N MET A 50 -16.72 13.38 -3.84
CA MET A 50 -17.48 14.64 -3.72
C MET A 50 -16.61 15.89 -3.90
N ASP A 51 -15.32 15.86 -3.53
CA ASP A 51 -14.39 16.99 -3.72
C ASP A 51 -14.09 17.27 -5.19
N GLN A 52 -14.18 16.26 -6.07
CA GLN A 52 -14.07 16.44 -7.51
C GLN A 52 -15.36 16.99 -8.11
N LEU A 53 -16.51 16.57 -7.58
CA LEU A 53 -17.83 17.09 -7.97
C LEU A 53 -18.00 18.57 -7.55
N TYR A 54 -17.53 18.95 -6.36
CA TYR A 54 -17.50 20.33 -5.89
C TYR A 54 -16.66 21.25 -6.77
N ARG A 55 -15.51 20.75 -7.27
CA ARG A 55 -14.64 21.49 -8.20
C ARG A 55 -15.27 21.63 -9.58
N ALA A 56 -15.90 20.57 -10.10
CA ALA A 56 -16.63 20.62 -11.36
C ALA A 56 -17.86 21.56 -11.30
N ILE A 57 -18.52 21.66 -10.16
CA ILE A 57 -19.60 22.63 -9.92
C ILE A 57 -19.00 24.05 -9.83
N ALA A 58 -17.90 24.27 -9.12
CA ALA A 58 -17.24 25.57 -9.02
C ALA A 58 -16.74 26.12 -10.38
N ASP A 59 -16.34 25.24 -11.30
CA ASP A 59 -15.93 25.60 -12.67
C ASP A 59 -17.12 25.96 -13.59
N SER A 60 -18.35 25.65 -13.15
CA SER A 60 -19.58 25.83 -13.95
C SER A 60 -20.41 27.07 -13.57
N TYR A 61 -20.05 27.79 -12.50
CA TYR A 61 -20.77 28.98 -12.00
C TYR A 61 -19.85 30.19 -11.85
N THR A 62 -20.37 31.38 -12.13
CA THR A 62 -19.62 32.63 -11.91
C THR A 62 -19.54 32.97 -10.42
N LYS A 63 -18.53 33.76 -10.04
CA LYS A 63 -18.29 34.18 -8.65
C LYS A 63 -19.49 34.92 -8.02
N GLU A 64 -20.30 35.61 -8.82
CA GLU A 64 -21.53 36.29 -8.38
C GLU A 64 -22.67 35.31 -8.07
N GLU A 65 -22.80 34.22 -8.82
CA GLU A 65 -23.79 33.17 -8.58
C GLU A 65 -23.45 32.36 -7.32
N VAL A 66 -22.17 32.06 -7.10
CA VAL A 66 -21.68 31.39 -5.87
C VAL A 66 -21.89 32.28 -4.64
N ASN A 67 -21.67 33.59 -4.75
CA ASN A 67 -21.93 34.53 -3.64
C ASN A 67 -23.43 34.70 -3.37
N GLY A 68 -24.28 34.63 -4.40
CA GLY A 68 -25.74 34.60 -4.25
C GLY A 68 -26.23 33.39 -3.46
N LEU A 69 -25.64 32.22 -3.72
CA LEU A 69 -25.97 30.95 -3.04
C LEU A 69 -25.53 30.93 -1.56
N VAL A 70 -24.35 31.50 -1.24
CA VAL A 70 -23.90 31.68 0.15
C VAL A 70 -24.78 32.69 0.90
N SER A 71 -25.27 33.74 0.22
CA SER A 71 -26.14 34.75 0.82
C SER A 71 -27.56 34.25 1.17
N LEU A 72 -27.97 33.11 0.60
CA LEU A 72 -29.24 32.42 0.87
C LEU A 72 -29.15 31.34 1.97
N GLY A 73 -27.99 31.20 2.64
CA GLY A 73 -27.86 30.38 3.84
C GLY A 73 -27.50 28.90 3.61
N MET A 74 -26.99 28.54 2.44
CA MET A 74 -26.53 27.16 2.17
C MET A 74 -25.37 26.75 3.10
N SER A 75 -25.60 25.78 4.00
CA SER A 75 -24.63 25.32 5.01
C SER A 75 -24.08 23.90 4.82
N GLY A 76 -24.53 23.16 3.79
CA GLY A 76 -24.02 21.83 3.49
C GLY A 76 -24.92 21.00 2.57
N ILE A 77 -24.44 19.81 2.19
CA ILE A 77 -25.22 18.78 1.49
C ILE A 77 -25.96 17.96 2.53
N GLU A 78 -27.27 17.81 2.36
CA GLU A 78 -28.12 17.05 3.28
C GLU A 78 -28.85 15.91 2.56
N PRO A 79 -29.03 14.74 3.21
CA PRO A 79 -29.86 13.66 2.66
C PRO A 79 -31.31 14.11 2.50
N THR A 80 -32.05 13.57 1.53
CA THR A 80 -33.45 13.95 1.17
C THR A 80 -34.51 13.78 2.27
N ASP A 81 -34.12 13.33 3.46
CA ASP A 81 -35.00 13.23 4.64
C ASP A 81 -34.96 14.52 5.49
N SER A 82 -34.18 15.52 5.07
CA SER A 82 -34.04 16.82 5.73
C SER A 82 -35.01 17.86 5.14
N ASP A 83 -35.79 18.45 6.04
CA ASP A 83 -36.71 19.59 5.89
C ASP A 83 -36.69 20.29 4.52
N ASP A 84 -37.81 20.24 3.80
CA ASP A 84 -38.01 20.80 2.46
C ASP A 84 -38.02 22.34 2.44
N THR A 85 -38.10 22.96 3.62
CA THR A 85 -38.04 24.41 3.82
C THR A 85 -36.63 25.00 3.81
N VAL A 86 -35.59 24.16 3.75
CA VAL A 86 -34.18 24.59 3.76
C VAL A 86 -33.62 24.61 2.34
N ALA A 87 -33.16 25.79 1.90
CA ALA A 87 -32.47 25.96 0.64
C ALA A 87 -31.17 25.14 0.61
N GLY A 88 -30.98 24.33 -0.43
CA GLY A 88 -29.81 23.44 -0.50
C GLY A 88 -29.85 22.39 -1.60
N ILE A 89 -28.78 21.61 -1.67
CA ILE A 89 -28.63 20.47 -2.59
C ILE A 89 -29.00 19.19 -1.84
N LYS A 90 -30.01 18.49 -2.34
CA LYS A 90 -30.55 17.25 -1.76
C LYS A 90 -30.19 16.05 -2.65
N PHE A 91 -29.78 14.96 -2.01
CA PHE A 91 -29.41 13.71 -2.67
C PHE A 91 -30.49 12.64 -2.45
N PRO A 92 -31.23 12.23 -3.50
CA PRO A 92 -32.21 11.16 -3.40
C PRO A 92 -31.52 9.83 -3.09
N LEU A 93 -31.99 9.15 -2.05
CA LEU A 93 -31.43 7.87 -1.59
C LEU A 93 -32.11 6.65 -2.21
N GLU A 94 -33.23 6.83 -2.90
CA GLU A 94 -34.00 5.78 -3.55
C GLU A 94 -34.60 6.26 -4.88
N SER A 95 -34.96 5.32 -5.75
CA SER A 95 -35.75 5.66 -6.96
C SER A 95 -37.21 5.77 -6.56
N GLY A 96 -37.90 6.78 -7.09
CA GLY A 96 -39.28 7.05 -6.72
C GLY A 96 -39.71 8.48 -7.02
N THR A 97 -40.95 8.78 -6.66
CA THR A 97 -41.51 10.13 -6.81
C THR A 97 -41.42 10.85 -5.47
N TYR A 98 -40.58 11.88 -5.41
CA TYR A 98 -40.36 12.67 -4.22
C TYR A 98 -41.40 13.80 -4.14
N THR A 99 -42.53 13.50 -3.49
CA THR A 99 -43.67 14.42 -3.36
C THR A 99 -43.34 15.67 -2.54
N ASN A 100 -42.43 15.56 -1.56
CA ASN A 100 -41.87 16.66 -0.78
C ASN A 100 -40.92 17.58 -1.57
N TYR A 101 -40.50 17.17 -2.77
CA TYR A 101 -39.68 17.97 -3.68
C TYR A 101 -40.44 18.27 -4.98
N GLY A 102 -41.70 18.67 -4.87
CA GLY A 102 -42.53 19.06 -6.02
C GLY A 102 -42.95 17.89 -6.92
N GLY A 103 -42.84 16.65 -6.43
CA GLY A 103 -43.16 15.44 -7.22
C GLY A 103 -42.08 15.06 -8.23
N ILE A 104 -40.83 15.48 -8.01
CA ILE A 104 -39.71 15.09 -8.86
C ILE A 104 -39.57 13.56 -8.87
N VAL A 105 -39.55 13.00 -10.08
CA VAL A 105 -39.31 11.57 -10.31
C VAL A 105 -37.82 11.32 -10.44
N VAL A 106 -37.30 10.44 -9.60
CA VAL A 106 -35.90 10.02 -9.59
C VAL A 106 -35.82 8.56 -10.01
N ASP A 107 -35.02 8.30 -11.04
CA ASP A 107 -34.57 6.96 -11.41
C ASP A 107 -33.04 6.95 -11.26
N LEU A 108 -32.55 6.25 -10.24
CA LEU A 108 -31.12 6.18 -9.94
C LEU A 108 -30.37 5.28 -10.94
N THR A 109 -31.05 4.59 -11.85
CA THR A 109 -30.42 3.84 -12.94
C THR A 109 -29.99 4.73 -14.11
N GLU A 110 -30.53 5.94 -14.22
CA GLU A 110 -30.20 6.91 -15.28
C GLU A 110 -28.92 7.71 -15.00
N GLY A 111 -28.43 7.69 -13.75
CA GLY A 111 -27.25 8.43 -13.30
C GLY A 111 -27.41 9.06 -11.91
N VAL A 112 -26.45 9.90 -11.51
CA VAL A 112 -26.53 10.61 -10.22
C VAL A 112 -27.54 11.75 -10.37
N THR A 113 -28.59 11.73 -9.54
CA THR A 113 -29.60 12.79 -9.50
C THR A 113 -29.34 13.71 -8.31
N LEU A 114 -29.35 15.02 -8.56
CA LEU A 114 -29.34 16.08 -7.54
C LEU A 114 -30.67 16.84 -7.59
N ILE A 115 -31.22 17.18 -6.43
CA ILE A 115 -32.39 18.05 -6.32
C ILE A 115 -31.96 19.34 -5.64
N PHE A 116 -32.10 20.47 -6.33
CA PHE A 116 -31.88 21.79 -5.77
C PHE A 116 -33.20 22.32 -5.22
N SER A 117 -33.25 22.64 -3.93
CA SER A 117 -34.35 23.38 -3.30
C SER A 117 -33.92 24.83 -3.09
N ASP A 118 -34.77 25.78 -3.47
CA ASP A 118 -34.55 27.21 -3.20
C ASP A 118 -35.05 27.64 -1.81
N GLY A 119 -35.59 26.72 -1.01
CA GLY A 119 -36.15 26.98 0.32
C GLY A 119 -37.49 27.72 0.30
N SER A 120 -38.05 28.01 -0.88
CA SER A 120 -39.33 28.69 -1.09
C SER A 120 -40.40 27.81 -1.76
N GLY A 121 -40.11 26.52 -1.91
CA GLY A 121 -40.96 25.52 -2.57
C GLY A 121 -40.68 25.33 -4.06
N GLY A 122 -39.62 25.96 -4.61
CA GLY A 122 -39.13 25.71 -5.96
C GLY A 122 -38.04 24.63 -5.97
N PHE A 123 -38.15 23.68 -6.91
CA PHE A 123 -37.24 22.54 -7.01
C PHE A 123 -36.73 22.32 -8.44
N THR A 124 -35.43 22.03 -8.58
CA THR A 124 -34.81 21.71 -9.87
C THR A 124 -34.07 20.37 -9.79
N LYS A 125 -34.41 19.43 -10.69
CA LYS A 125 -33.68 18.16 -10.87
C LYS A 125 -32.49 18.38 -11.81
N VAL A 126 -31.30 17.95 -11.39
CA VAL A 126 -30.12 17.81 -12.24
C VAL A 126 -29.75 16.33 -12.30
N LEU A 127 -29.72 15.77 -13.50
CA LEU A 127 -29.27 14.40 -13.76
C LEU A 127 -27.87 14.45 -14.37
N ILE A 128 -26.92 13.78 -13.72
CA ILE A 128 -25.57 13.57 -14.24
C ILE A 128 -25.53 12.12 -14.76
N PRO A 129 -25.63 11.90 -16.08
CA PRO A 129 -25.58 10.54 -16.63
C PRO A 129 -24.21 9.91 -16.37
N ILE A 130 -24.19 8.67 -15.90
CA ILE A 130 -22.96 7.89 -15.76
C ILE A 130 -22.81 7.04 -17.02
N ASP A 131 -21.81 7.34 -17.84
CA ASP A 131 -21.41 6.46 -18.95
C ASP A 131 -20.54 5.32 -18.41
N LEU A 132 -21.15 4.14 -18.24
CA LEU A 132 -20.46 2.92 -17.82
C LEU A 132 -19.89 2.13 -19.02
N THR A 133 -19.99 2.66 -20.24
CA THR A 133 -19.47 1.99 -21.43
C THR A 133 -17.93 1.98 -21.38
N GLY A 134 -17.36 0.88 -20.91
CA GLY A 134 -15.91 0.72 -20.69
C GLY A 134 -15.52 0.36 -19.25
N TYR A 135 -16.46 0.35 -18.30
CA TYR A 135 -16.22 -0.14 -16.94
C TYR A 135 -16.91 -1.49 -16.72
N LEU A 136 -16.07 -2.54 -16.66
CA LEU A 136 -16.34 -3.95 -16.35
C LEU A 136 -17.38 -4.66 -17.22
N THR A 137 -16.88 -5.50 -18.12
CA THR A 137 -17.66 -6.52 -18.83
C THR A 137 -18.08 -7.65 -17.88
N SER A 138 -19.16 -8.36 -18.19
CA SER A 138 -19.64 -9.52 -17.42
C SER A 138 -18.57 -10.62 -17.23
N SER A 139 -17.61 -10.72 -18.15
CA SER A 139 -16.43 -11.58 -18.06
C SER A 139 -15.44 -11.17 -16.98
N GLU A 140 -15.29 -9.87 -16.70
CA GLU A 140 -14.42 -9.35 -15.64
C GLU A 140 -15.09 -9.49 -14.26
N ALA A 141 -16.42 -9.42 -14.21
CA ALA A 141 -17.21 -9.75 -13.02
C ALA A 141 -17.17 -11.26 -12.66
N GLU A 142 -17.11 -12.15 -13.67
CA GLU A 142 -16.87 -13.59 -13.45
C GLU A 142 -15.43 -13.90 -12.97
N ALA A 143 -14.45 -13.07 -13.34
CA ALA A 143 -13.08 -13.18 -12.83
C ALA A 143 -12.99 -12.76 -11.35
N MET A 144 -13.73 -11.72 -10.96
CA MET A 144 -13.83 -11.23 -9.57
C MET A 144 -14.59 -12.18 -8.62
N THR A 145 -15.51 -13.00 -9.13
CA THR A 145 -16.29 -13.98 -8.34
C THR A 145 -15.63 -15.36 -8.24
N LYS A 146 -14.50 -15.57 -8.93
CA LYS A 146 -13.64 -16.76 -8.79
C LYS A 146 -12.34 -16.43 -8.06
N ILE A 147 -12.42 -15.81 -6.88
CA ILE A 147 -11.34 -15.95 -5.89
C ILE A 147 -11.33 -17.42 -5.43
N LYS A 148 -10.74 -18.29 -6.24
CA LYS A 148 -10.27 -19.60 -5.78
C LYS A 148 -8.91 -19.35 -5.14
N VAL A 149 -8.90 -19.09 -3.84
CA VAL A 149 -7.68 -19.32 -3.06
C VAL A 149 -7.41 -20.81 -3.17
N SER A 150 -6.36 -21.17 -3.89
CA SER A 150 -5.99 -22.58 -4.07
C SER A 150 -4.98 -22.88 -2.97
N TRP A 151 -5.42 -23.53 -1.90
CA TRP A 151 -4.51 -24.00 -0.87
C TRP A 151 -3.71 -25.18 -1.45
N ALA A 152 -2.42 -24.98 -1.71
CA ALA A 152 -1.49 -26.08 -1.87
C ALA A 152 -0.99 -26.47 -0.48
N ALA A 153 -0.79 -27.75 -0.23
CA ALA A 153 0.02 -28.11 0.93
C ALA A 153 1.48 -27.76 0.63
N GLY A 154 2.25 -27.45 1.68
CA GLY A 154 3.70 -27.46 1.62
C GLY A 154 4.22 -28.86 1.30
N LYS A 155 5.54 -29.01 1.38
CA LYS A 155 6.20 -30.30 1.10
C LYS A 155 5.54 -31.47 1.84
N ASN A 156 5.14 -31.26 3.10
CA ASN A 156 4.33 -32.21 3.85
C ASN A 156 2.82 -31.98 3.60
N LEU A 157 2.17 -32.95 2.96
CA LEU A 157 0.74 -32.98 2.65
C LEU A 157 -0.15 -33.31 3.85
N PHE A 158 0.42 -33.79 4.96
CA PHE A 158 -0.33 -34.29 6.12
C PHE A 158 -0.61 -33.20 7.16
N ASN A 159 -1.82 -32.64 7.15
CA ASN A 159 -2.29 -31.77 8.23
C ASN A 159 -2.72 -32.59 9.46
N ILE A 160 -1.93 -32.51 10.54
CA ILE A 160 -2.22 -33.20 11.82
C ILE A 160 -3.53 -32.76 12.47
N ASN A 161 -3.99 -31.53 12.17
CA ASN A 161 -5.19 -30.92 12.74
C ASN A 161 -6.42 -31.03 11.82
N ALA A 162 -6.38 -31.81 10.73
CA ALA A 162 -7.53 -31.95 9.85
C ALA A 162 -8.72 -32.60 10.58
N GLU A 163 -9.92 -32.04 10.40
CA GLU A 163 -11.14 -32.46 11.11
C GLU A 163 -11.52 -33.94 10.88
N ASP A 164 -11.04 -34.54 9.79
CA ASP A 164 -11.30 -35.91 9.36
C ASP A 164 -10.18 -36.90 9.68
N VAL A 165 -9.18 -36.47 10.46
CA VAL A 165 -8.21 -37.35 11.11
C VAL A 165 -8.95 -38.39 11.96
N ALA A 166 -8.53 -39.65 11.86
CA ALA A 166 -9.06 -40.73 12.68
C ALA A 166 -7.98 -41.26 13.62
N LEU A 167 -7.99 -40.75 14.86
CA LEU A 167 -7.11 -41.23 15.93
C LEU A 167 -7.57 -42.62 16.42
N GLY A 168 -6.63 -43.50 16.73
CA GLY A 168 -6.93 -44.86 17.18
C GLY A 168 -7.64 -45.70 16.13
N ALA A 169 -7.34 -45.49 14.84
CA ALA A 169 -7.92 -46.20 13.72
C ALA A 169 -6.93 -46.40 12.57
N PHE A 170 -7.16 -47.45 11.77
CA PHE A 170 -6.42 -47.76 10.54
C PHE A 170 -7.35 -47.89 9.33
N ILE A 171 -6.81 -47.83 8.12
CA ILE A 171 -7.56 -48.05 6.87
C ILE A 171 -7.70 -49.56 6.62
N ALA A 172 -8.94 -50.06 6.63
CA ALA A 172 -9.27 -51.44 6.33
C ALA A 172 -9.19 -51.75 4.82
N GLY A 173 -9.30 -53.04 4.45
CA GLY A 173 -9.20 -53.49 3.05
C GLY A 173 -10.25 -52.90 2.10
N ASN A 174 -11.43 -52.53 2.65
CA ASN A 174 -12.50 -51.86 1.93
C ASN A 174 -12.29 -50.34 1.78
N GLY A 175 -11.21 -49.78 2.34
CA GLY A 175 -10.90 -48.35 2.30
C GLY A 175 -11.59 -47.49 3.35
N SER A 176 -12.44 -48.06 4.21
CA SER A 176 -13.00 -47.39 5.39
C SER A 176 -12.02 -47.41 6.57
N THR A 177 -12.25 -46.56 7.56
CA THR A 177 -11.51 -46.62 8.83
C THR A 177 -12.05 -47.72 9.74
N SER A 178 -11.18 -48.37 10.51
CA SER A 178 -11.52 -49.38 11.51
C SER A 178 -10.70 -49.16 12.78
N SER A 179 -11.32 -49.34 13.94
CA SER A 179 -10.69 -49.02 15.23
C SER A 179 -9.47 -49.89 15.52
N SER A 180 -8.39 -49.26 15.97
CA SER A 180 -7.17 -49.91 16.46
C SER A 180 -6.34 -48.92 17.29
N GLY A 181 -6.09 -49.23 18.56
CA GLY A 181 -5.28 -48.37 19.43
C GLY A 181 -3.80 -48.25 19.04
N SER A 182 -3.33 -49.02 18.05
CA SER A 182 -1.93 -49.02 17.61
C SER A 182 -1.66 -48.06 16.45
N TYR A 183 -2.70 -47.51 15.81
CA TYR A 183 -2.55 -46.71 14.60
C TYR A 183 -3.40 -45.44 14.64
N ASN A 184 -2.92 -44.41 13.97
CA ASN A 184 -3.69 -43.22 13.62
C ASN A 184 -3.77 -43.15 12.08
N THR A 185 -4.86 -42.60 11.56
CA THR A 185 -5.07 -42.39 10.13
C THR A 185 -5.21 -40.91 9.81
N THR A 186 -4.47 -40.44 8.82
CA THR A 186 -4.53 -39.06 8.32
C THR A 186 -5.94 -38.68 7.86
N GLY A 187 -6.21 -37.38 7.77
CA GLY A 187 -7.31 -36.88 6.93
C GLY A 187 -7.12 -37.22 5.44
N TYR A 188 -8.08 -36.84 4.60
CA TYR A 188 -7.94 -36.93 3.14
C TYR A 188 -6.93 -35.89 2.63
N MET A 189 -5.79 -36.36 2.15
CA MET A 189 -4.75 -35.54 1.54
C MET A 189 -4.91 -35.54 0.02
N SER A 190 -4.54 -34.45 -0.66
CA SER A 190 -4.63 -34.37 -2.13
C SER A 190 -3.72 -35.40 -2.80
N ALA A 191 -4.16 -35.95 -3.92
CA ALA A 191 -3.39 -36.83 -4.78
C ALA A 191 -3.73 -36.57 -6.26
N VAL A 192 -2.72 -36.60 -7.12
CA VAL A 192 -2.87 -36.46 -8.57
C VAL A 192 -2.53 -37.80 -9.21
N ALA A 193 -3.47 -38.34 -10.00
CA ALA A 193 -3.27 -39.59 -10.73
C ALA A 193 -1.97 -39.59 -11.55
N GLY A 194 -1.19 -40.68 -11.45
CA GLY A 194 0.10 -40.83 -12.13
C GLY A 194 1.30 -40.23 -11.38
N ILE A 195 1.08 -39.42 -10.35
CA ILE A 195 2.16 -38.87 -9.51
C ILE A 195 2.56 -39.87 -8.42
N GLN A 196 3.86 -39.93 -8.15
CA GLN A 196 4.42 -40.75 -7.07
C GLN A 196 4.43 -39.96 -5.76
N TYR A 197 4.06 -40.62 -4.67
CA TYR A 197 4.08 -40.07 -3.32
C TYR A 197 4.89 -40.96 -2.40
N THR A 198 5.52 -40.35 -1.39
CA THR A 198 6.27 -41.04 -0.34
C THR A 198 5.77 -40.60 1.03
N ALA A 199 5.58 -41.56 1.94
CA ALA A 199 5.33 -41.29 3.35
C ALA A 199 6.55 -41.69 4.17
N SER A 200 7.00 -40.85 5.12
CA SER A 200 8.10 -41.13 6.04
C SER A 200 7.81 -42.33 6.95
N GLY A 201 6.52 -42.64 7.15
CA GLY A 201 6.04 -43.89 7.70
C GLY A 201 4.62 -44.20 7.23
N ALA A 202 4.43 -45.36 6.60
CA ALA A 202 3.10 -45.86 6.26
C ALA A 202 2.99 -47.33 6.62
N ARG A 203 1.95 -47.69 7.38
CA ARG A 203 1.51 -49.07 7.56
C ARG A 203 0.44 -49.45 6.54
N PHE A 204 -0.56 -48.59 6.38
CA PHE A 204 -1.62 -48.76 5.39
C PHE A 204 -1.76 -47.50 4.53
N TRP A 205 -1.96 -47.66 3.23
CA TRP A 205 -2.17 -46.54 2.30
C TRP A 205 -3.35 -46.84 1.37
N ARG A 206 -4.22 -45.84 1.15
CA ARG A 206 -5.32 -45.94 0.20
C ARG A 206 -5.53 -44.65 -0.59
N PHE A 207 -5.96 -44.80 -1.85
CA PHE A 207 -6.37 -43.70 -2.73
C PHE A 207 -7.90 -43.67 -2.89
N TYR A 208 -8.44 -42.49 -3.19
CA TYR A 208 -9.88 -42.24 -3.31
C TYR A 208 -10.17 -41.29 -4.48
N ASP A 209 -11.36 -41.39 -5.05
CA ASP A 209 -11.84 -40.50 -6.10
C ASP A 209 -12.36 -39.16 -5.55
N ALA A 210 -12.87 -38.28 -6.41
CA ALA A 210 -13.43 -36.97 -6.04
C ALA A 210 -14.61 -37.06 -5.04
N ASN A 211 -15.33 -38.18 -5.03
CA ASN A 211 -16.45 -38.45 -4.13
C ASN A 211 -16.01 -39.17 -2.84
N LYS A 212 -14.69 -39.31 -2.62
CA LYS A 212 -14.08 -40.06 -1.52
C LYS A 212 -14.40 -41.56 -1.55
N ALA A 213 -14.73 -42.13 -2.71
CA ALA A 213 -14.88 -43.56 -2.88
C ALA A 213 -13.50 -44.22 -3.05
N PRO A 214 -13.24 -45.38 -2.41
CA PRO A 214 -11.90 -45.97 -2.35
C PRO A 214 -11.50 -46.66 -3.66
N ILE A 215 -10.35 -46.30 -4.22
CA ILE A 215 -9.80 -46.84 -5.47
C ILE A 215 -8.78 -47.94 -5.18
N GLY A 216 -8.84 -49.06 -5.91
CA GLY A 216 -7.85 -50.14 -5.86
C GLY A 216 -7.96 -51.04 -4.63
N THR A 217 -6.81 -51.50 -4.10
CA THR A 217 -6.72 -52.26 -2.84
C THR A 217 -5.89 -51.47 -1.82
N THR A 218 -6.18 -51.67 -0.53
CA THR A 218 -5.42 -51.01 0.52
C THR A 218 -4.03 -51.62 0.56
N ILE A 219 -3.02 -50.77 0.42
CA ILE A 219 -1.63 -51.20 0.44
C ILE A 219 -1.27 -51.46 1.91
N SER A 220 -0.74 -52.65 2.20
CA SER A 220 -0.25 -53.03 3.53
C SER A 220 1.26 -53.13 3.49
N ASN A 221 1.94 -52.11 4.01
CA ASN A 221 3.39 -52.09 4.08
C ASN A 221 3.87 -52.84 5.33
N THR A 222 4.59 -53.94 5.12
CA THR A 222 5.18 -54.74 6.19
C THR A 222 6.60 -54.33 6.57
N ALA A 223 7.24 -53.46 5.78
CA ALA A 223 8.57 -52.93 6.06
C ALA A 223 8.52 -51.76 7.05
N SER A 224 9.60 -51.63 7.84
CA SER A 224 9.82 -50.47 8.70
C SER A 224 10.38 -49.30 7.89
N GLY A 225 9.82 -48.10 8.08
CA GLY A 225 10.31 -46.87 7.48
C GLY A 225 9.47 -46.33 6.32
N ALA A 226 10.10 -45.48 5.50
CA ALA A 226 9.43 -44.79 4.42
C ALA A 226 8.92 -45.74 3.35
N TYR A 227 7.79 -45.39 2.74
CA TYR A 227 7.16 -46.16 1.67
C TYR A 227 6.66 -45.23 0.58
N SER A 228 6.86 -45.62 -0.68
CA SER A 228 6.47 -44.83 -1.85
C SER A 228 5.53 -45.62 -2.76
N THR A 229 4.55 -44.95 -3.35
CA THR A 229 3.61 -45.55 -4.30
C THR A 229 3.11 -44.51 -5.30
N THR A 230 2.71 -44.95 -6.49
CA THR A 230 2.12 -44.09 -7.52
C THR A 230 0.60 -44.05 -7.38
N ALA A 231 0.02 -42.86 -7.45
CA ALA A 231 -1.42 -42.68 -7.42
C ALA A 231 -2.08 -43.28 -8.68
N PRO A 232 -3.08 -44.17 -8.54
CA PRO A 232 -3.75 -44.80 -9.68
C PRO A 232 -4.61 -43.80 -10.47
N VAL A 233 -4.99 -44.18 -11.69
CA VAL A 233 -5.92 -43.39 -12.52
C VAL A 233 -7.21 -43.09 -11.76
N GLY A 234 -7.65 -41.84 -11.78
CA GLY A 234 -8.87 -41.37 -11.10
C GLY A 234 -8.67 -41.00 -9.62
N ALA A 235 -7.47 -41.16 -9.06
CA ALA A 235 -7.16 -40.70 -7.71
C ALA A 235 -7.22 -39.16 -7.61
N VAL A 236 -7.92 -38.69 -6.58
CA VAL A 236 -8.03 -37.27 -6.19
C VAL A 236 -7.60 -37.07 -4.74
N PHE A 237 -7.79 -38.09 -3.89
CA PHE A 237 -7.34 -38.06 -2.50
C PHE A 237 -6.56 -39.32 -2.12
N GLN A 238 -5.84 -39.23 -1.02
CA GLN A 238 -5.12 -40.32 -0.38
C GLN A 238 -5.19 -40.24 1.15
N ARG A 239 -5.09 -41.39 1.81
CA ARG A 239 -4.96 -41.50 3.27
C ARG A 239 -3.88 -42.50 3.63
N VAL A 240 -3.20 -42.23 4.74
CA VAL A 240 -2.16 -43.09 5.30
C VAL A 240 -2.50 -43.43 6.75
N SER A 241 -2.35 -44.68 7.14
CA SER A 241 -2.33 -45.10 8.53
C SER A 241 -0.91 -45.36 8.98
N VAL A 242 -0.54 -44.82 10.13
CA VAL A 242 0.80 -44.95 10.71
C VAL A 242 0.70 -45.33 12.19
N ALA A 243 1.75 -45.96 12.73
CA ALA A 243 1.83 -46.25 14.15
C ALA A 243 1.73 -44.96 14.98
N THR A 244 1.08 -45.02 16.15
CA THR A 244 0.91 -43.86 17.04
C THR A 244 2.22 -43.16 17.40
N SER A 245 3.33 -43.91 17.46
CA SER A 245 4.68 -43.37 17.76
C SER A 245 5.30 -42.51 16.64
N VAL A 246 4.74 -42.52 15.42
CA VAL A 246 5.25 -41.76 14.27
C VAL A 246 4.31 -40.59 13.92
N TRP A 247 3.16 -40.50 14.58
CA TRP A 247 2.09 -39.57 14.22
C TRP A 247 2.53 -38.10 14.16
N ASP A 248 3.24 -37.63 15.19
CA ASP A 248 3.65 -36.22 15.31
C ASP A 248 4.78 -35.82 14.34
N ILE A 249 5.40 -36.79 13.68
CA ILE A 249 6.51 -36.61 12.73
C ILE A 249 6.22 -37.23 11.35
N LEU A 250 4.96 -37.57 11.09
CA LEU A 250 4.56 -38.12 9.80
C LEU A 250 4.71 -37.05 8.72
N GLN A 251 5.36 -37.40 7.62
CA GLN A 251 5.43 -36.59 6.42
C GLN A 251 4.95 -37.42 5.24
N VAL A 252 4.03 -36.87 4.46
CA VAL A 252 3.61 -37.41 3.17
C VAL A 252 3.94 -36.38 2.11
N GLU A 253 4.72 -36.72 1.11
CA GLU A 253 5.24 -35.76 0.13
C GLU A 253 5.20 -36.32 -1.29
N GLU A 254 5.21 -35.41 -2.28
CA GLU A 254 5.34 -35.78 -3.68
C GLU A 254 6.79 -36.21 -4.00
N GLY A 255 6.94 -37.25 -4.82
CA GLY A 255 8.21 -37.85 -5.19
C GLY A 255 8.42 -39.24 -4.60
N GLY A 256 9.47 -39.92 -5.06
CA GLY A 256 9.80 -41.29 -4.69
C GLY A 256 10.78 -41.45 -3.54
N THR A 257 11.21 -40.36 -2.90
CA THR A 257 12.22 -40.38 -1.84
C THR A 257 11.72 -39.59 -0.65
N SER A 258 11.89 -40.15 0.56
CA SER A 258 11.56 -39.44 1.80
C SER A 258 12.64 -38.41 2.13
N THR A 259 12.25 -37.21 2.49
CA THR A 259 13.13 -36.10 2.85
C THR A 259 13.10 -35.81 4.36
N ALA A 260 13.92 -34.86 4.81
CA ALA A 260 13.92 -34.43 6.21
C ALA A 260 12.55 -33.85 6.62
N TYR A 261 12.12 -34.22 7.82
CA TYR A 261 10.82 -33.84 8.36
C TYR A 261 10.62 -32.32 8.37
N GLU A 262 9.43 -31.92 7.94
CA GLU A 262 8.89 -30.58 8.01
C GLU A 262 7.41 -30.69 8.43
N SER A 263 6.98 -29.79 9.31
CA SER A 263 5.57 -29.72 9.71
C SER A 263 4.70 -29.31 8.52
N TYR A 264 3.44 -29.74 8.52
CA TYR A 264 2.46 -29.29 7.53
C TYR A 264 2.38 -27.77 7.46
N GLN A 265 2.41 -27.25 6.24
CA GLN A 265 2.21 -25.84 5.93
C GLN A 265 1.05 -25.74 4.92
N ALA A 266 0.13 -24.81 5.12
CA ALA A 266 -0.87 -24.46 4.11
C ALA A 266 -0.28 -23.33 3.24
N ILE A 267 0.14 -23.66 2.02
CA ILE A 267 0.65 -22.71 1.04
C ILE A 267 -0.52 -22.15 0.24
N ILE A 268 -0.61 -20.84 0.14
CA ILE A 268 -1.54 -20.19 -0.78
C ILE A 268 -0.92 -20.21 -2.17
N THR A 269 -1.57 -20.85 -3.13
CA THR A 269 -1.26 -20.72 -4.55
C THR A 269 -2.36 -19.92 -5.24
N THR A 270 -1.97 -18.86 -5.94
CA THR A 270 -2.86 -18.08 -6.79
C THR A 270 -2.25 -17.94 -8.17
N PRO A 271 -2.89 -18.43 -9.24
CA PRO A 271 -2.71 -17.83 -10.55
C PRO A 271 -3.42 -16.47 -10.52
N GLY A 272 -2.65 -15.38 -10.46
CA GLY A 272 -3.11 -14.06 -10.88
C GLY A 272 -3.97 -13.26 -9.88
N LEU A 273 -3.51 -13.06 -8.64
CA LEU A 273 -4.08 -12.06 -7.75
C LEU A 273 -3.09 -10.90 -7.53
N ILE A 274 -3.31 -9.76 -8.19
CA ILE A 274 -2.71 -8.49 -7.81
C ILE A 274 -3.66 -7.84 -6.80
N ILE A 275 -3.43 -8.06 -5.51
CA ILE A 275 -3.99 -7.15 -4.50
C ILE A 275 -3.12 -5.91 -4.55
N THR A 276 -3.68 -4.80 -5.04
CA THR A 276 -3.00 -3.50 -4.97
C THR A 276 -3.52 -2.80 -3.71
N PRO A 277 -2.75 -2.68 -2.62
CA PRO A 277 -3.11 -1.73 -1.59
C PRO A 277 -2.80 -0.32 -2.10
N ALA A 278 -3.80 0.54 -2.16
CA ALA A 278 -3.55 1.98 -2.13
C ALA A 278 -2.93 2.34 -0.76
N GLN A 279 -2.01 3.30 -0.75
CA GLN A 279 -1.19 3.67 0.40
C GLN A 279 -1.97 3.80 1.73
N GLY A 280 -1.35 3.37 2.83
CA GLY A 280 -1.73 3.82 4.18
C GLY A 280 -2.84 3.06 4.90
N GLN A 281 -3.33 1.95 4.34
CA GLN A 281 -4.18 1.04 5.10
C GLN A 281 -3.35 0.11 5.98
N TYR A 282 -3.22 0.49 7.26
CA TYR A 282 -3.09 -0.47 8.33
C TYR A 282 -4.42 -1.21 8.48
N PHE A 283 -4.40 -2.54 8.37
CA PHE A 283 -5.57 -3.34 8.73
C PHE A 283 -5.77 -3.28 10.25
N PHE A 284 -6.85 -2.62 10.69
CA PHE A 284 -7.34 -2.76 12.05
C PHE A 284 -8.23 -4.00 12.11
N LEU A 285 -7.66 -5.15 12.46
CA LEU A 285 -8.48 -6.28 12.87
C LEU A 285 -9.03 -5.96 14.26
N LYS A 286 -10.35 -5.76 14.38
CA LYS A 286 -11.03 -5.80 15.69
C LYS A 286 -10.69 -7.16 16.32
N SER A 287 -10.08 -7.13 17.50
CA SER A 287 -9.70 -8.31 18.28
C SER A 287 -10.91 -8.98 18.94
N GLU A 288 -11.98 -9.19 18.21
CA GLU A 288 -13.12 -9.97 18.68
C GLU A 288 -13.37 -11.09 17.68
N GLY A 289 -12.76 -12.25 17.94
CA GLY A 289 -13.18 -13.51 17.33
C GLY A 289 -12.09 -14.42 16.75
N VAL A 290 -10.84 -13.99 16.60
CA VAL A 290 -9.80 -14.89 16.06
C VAL A 290 -9.07 -15.60 17.20
N GLY A 291 -9.58 -16.79 17.54
CA GLY A 291 -8.89 -17.71 18.45
C GLY A 291 -7.55 -18.14 17.87
N ASN A 292 -6.48 -17.87 18.61
CA ASN A 292 -5.14 -18.48 18.64
C ASN A 292 -4.79 -19.59 17.61
N ALA A 293 -4.87 -19.28 16.31
CA ALA A 293 -4.22 -20.07 15.26
C ALA A 293 -3.61 -19.11 14.21
N SER A 294 -2.27 -19.12 14.17
CA SER A 294 -1.43 -18.75 13.01
C SER A 294 -1.60 -17.35 12.37
N LEU A 295 -1.66 -16.28 13.18
CA LEU A 295 -1.41 -14.90 12.72
C LEU A 295 0.06 -14.38 12.78
N PRO A 296 1.05 -14.98 13.48
CA PRO A 296 2.39 -14.39 13.59
C PRO A 296 3.24 -14.37 12.30
N GLU A 297 2.91 -15.17 11.29
CA GLU A 297 3.80 -15.36 10.12
C GLU A 297 3.46 -14.46 8.92
N LEU A 298 2.28 -13.83 8.88
CA LEU A 298 1.85 -12.95 7.77
C LEU A 298 2.19 -11.47 8.03
N LEU A 299 2.18 -11.07 9.31
CA LEU A 299 2.23 -9.70 9.76
C LEU A 299 3.22 -9.60 10.94
N THR A 300 4.40 -9.05 10.68
CA THR A 300 5.31 -8.67 11.75
C THR A 300 4.87 -7.30 12.28
N PRO A 301 4.73 -7.09 13.59
CA PRO A 301 4.51 -5.75 14.14
C PRO A 301 5.60 -4.78 13.65
N SER A 302 5.21 -3.55 13.29
CA SER A 302 6.19 -2.50 13.00
C SER A 302 6.98 -2.17 14.26
N LYS A 303 8.18 -1.61 14.08
CA LYS A 303 9.02 -1.22 15.23
C LYS A 303 8.38 -0.12 16.08
N ASN A 304 7.53 0.68 15.45
CA ASN A 304 6.84 1.78 16.11
C ASN A 304 5.63 1.25 16.89
N LEU A 305 5.75 1.23 18.20
CA LEU A 305 4.73 0.84 19.17
C LEU A 305 3.74 1.98 19.48
N PHE A 306 3.95 3.19 18.95
CA PHE A 306 3.11 4.35 19.23
C PHE A 306 2.09 4.65 18.12
N ASN A 307 0.80 4.52 18.46
CA ASN A 307 -0.30 4.94 17.61
C ASN A 307 -0.79 6.35 17.96
N TYR A 308 -0.49 7.35 17.12
CA TYR A 308 -0.94 8.72 17.37
C TYR A 308 -2.47 8.91 17.24
N LYS A 309 -3.17 8.01 16.53
CA LYS A 309 -4.62 8.11 16.30
C LYS A 309 -5.46 7.72 17.53
N THR A 310 -4.87 7.05 18.52
CA THR A 310 -5.55 6.67 19.76
C THR A 310 -5.22 7.58 20.94
N GLY A 311 -4.42 8.62 20.73
CA GLY A 311 -4.08 9.57 21.77
C GLY A 311 -5.27 10.42 22.21
N VAL A 312 -5.12 11.02 23.40
CA VAL A 312 -6.09 11.94 23.99
C VAL A 312 -5.67 13.36 23.63
N PRO A 313 -6.50 14.13 22.90
CA PRO A 313 -6.17 15.48 22.47
C PRO A 313 -6.14 16.49 23.64
N ASP A 314 -5.37 17.57 23.49
CA ASP A 314 -5.27 18.70 24.42
C ASP A 314 -4.88 18.30 25.86
N LYS A 315 -4.04 17.26 25.96
CA LYS A 315 -3.56 16.70 27.22
C LYS A 315 -2.06 16.45 27.17
N PHE A 316 -1.42 16.63 28.33
CA PHE A 316 -0.10 16.07 28.61
C PHE A 316 -0.18 15.05 29.75
N VAL A 317 0.77 14.13 29.78
CA VAL A 317 0.90 13.14 30.86
C VAL A 317 1.65 13.77 32.02
N ASN A 318 1.05 13.92 33.21
CA ASN A 318 1.76 14.46 34.36
C ASN A 318 2.74 13.40 34.93
N TRP A 319 4.04 13.68 34.84
CA TRP A 319 5.12 12.77 35.23
C TRP A 319 5.23 12.53 36.75
N THR A 320 4.54 13.31 37.59
CA THR A 320 4.59 13.17 39.05
C THR A 320 3.52 12.22 39.59
N ASN A 321 2.42 12.02 38.85
CA ASN A 321 1.27 11.24 39.31
C ASN A 321 0.61 10.38 38.23
N GLY A 322 1.07 10.43 36.98
CA GLY A 322 0.56 9.65 35.86
C GLY A 322 -0.81 10.08 35.34
N ASN A 323 -1.42 11.15 35.86
CA ASN A 323 -2.72 11.63 35.40
C ASN A 323 -2.57 12.54 34.17
N LEU A 324 -3.63 12.67 33.38
CA LEU A 324 -3.67 13.64 32.30
C LEU A 324 -4.03 15.02 32.81
N ALA A 325 -3.34 16.04 32.34
CA ALA A 325 -3.63 17.44 32.61
C ALA A 325 -3.81 18.22 31.30
N THR A 326 -4.66 19.23 31.31
CA THR A 326 -5.03 20.00 30.10
C THR A 326 -3.86 20.85 29.62
N ASN A 327 -3.57 20.76 28.31
CA ASN A 327 -2.66 21.66 27.60
C ASN A 327 -2.90 21.50 26.09
N GLU A 328 -3.25 22.59 25.41
CA GLU A 328 -3.62 22.63 23.98
C GLU A 328 -2.42 22.43 23.03
N ASP A 329 -1.18 22.59 23.53
CA ASP A 329 0.02 22.35 22.73
C ASP A 329 0.35 20.86 22.61
N PHE A 330 -0.25 20.01 23.44
CA PHE A 330 0.10 18.59 23.57
C PHE A 330 -1.09 17.64 23.41
N ASN A 331 -0.78 16.45 22.92
CA ASN A 331 -1.61 15.26 23.03
C ASN A 331 -0.90 14.23 23.91
N ALA A 332 -1.67 13.40 24.59
CA ALA A 332 -1.14 12.31 25.42
C ALA A 332 -1.39 10.98 24.71
N SER A 333 -0.36 10.13 24.61
CA SER A 333 -0.52 8.80 24.01
C SER A 333 -1.56 7.97 24.77
N ASP A 334 -2.11 6.93 24.12
CA ASP A 334 -2.75 5.85 24.88
C ASP A 334 -1.70 5.09 25.71
N TYR A 335 -2.15 4.15 26.55
CA TYR A 335 -1.29 3.21 27.25
C TYR A 335 -0.61 2.27 26.25
N ILE A 336 0.70 2.46 26.04
CA ILE A 336 1.50 1.64 25.14
C ILE A 336 2.09 0.47 25.93
N PRO A 337 1.85 -0.79 25.52
CA PRO A 337 2.40 -1.96 26.20
C PRO A 337 3.93 -1.97 26.21
N VAL A 338 4.53 -2.33 27.34
CA VAL A 338 5.98 -2.46 27.53
C VAL A 338 6.32 -3.65 28.42
N GLU A 339 7.54 -4.15 28.29
CA GLU A 339 8.09 -5.22 29.10
C GLU A 339 8.96 -4.63 30.21
N SER A 340 8.74 -5.07 31.44
CA SER A 340 9.50 -4.60 32.59
C SER A 340 10.99 -4.95 32.47
N GLY A 341 11.88 -3.98 32.76
CA GLY A 341 13.33 -4.14 32.69
C GLY A 341 13.93 -3.87 31.29
N GLU A 342 13.11 -3.70 30.27
CA GLU A 342 13.56 -3.46 28.89
C GLU A 342 13.77 -1.96 28.60
N ASN A 343 14.66 -1.67 27.65
CA ASN A 343 14.90 -0.30 27.19
C ASN A 343 14.02 0.06 26.00
N TYR A 344 13.55 1.30 25.98
CA TYR A 344 12.76 1.85 24.88
C TYR A 344 13.33 3.19 24.44
N THR A 345 13.28 3.48 23.15
CA THR A 345 13.75 4.74 22.55
C THR A 345 12.61 5.43 21.82
N ARG A 346 12.63 6.77 21.81
CA ARG A 346 11.70 7.60 21.06
C ARG A 346 12.45 8.52 20.11
N SER A 347 11.97 8.63 18.88
CA SER A 347 12.50 9.52 17.83
C SER A 347 11.41 10.44 17.26
N GLY A 348 11.81 11.44 16.46
CA GLY A 348 10.93 12.43 15.85
C GLY A 348 11.02 13.85 16.45
N PRO A 349 10.42 14.86 15.80
CA PRO A 349 10.49 16.26 16.25
C PRO A 349 9.82 16.49 17.61
N GLY A 350 10.13 17.62 18.26
CA GLY A 350 9.53 18.01 19.55
C GLY A 350 10.12 17.23 20.72
N SER A 351 11.40 17.50 21.02
CA SER A 351 12.31 16.62 21.77
C SER A 351 11.93 16.32 23.23
N THR A 352 10.77 16.74 23.75
CA THR A 352 10.36 16.48 25.12
C THR A 352 8.90 16.93 25.40
N LEU A 353 8.07 16.40 26.33
CA LEU A 353 8.27 16.25 27.78
C LEU A 353 7.14 15.38 28.38
N HIS A 354 7.49 14.70 29.47
CA HIS A 354 6.63 13.90 30.34
C HIS A 354 6.29 12.51 29.80
N ARG A 355 6.87 11.52 30.47
CA ARG A 355 6.44 10.14 30.41
C ARG A 355 6.00 9.68 31.79
N ALA A 356 5.12 8.69 31.83
CA ALA A 356 4.79 7.95 33.03
C ALA A 356 4.70 6.45 32.70
N TRP A 357 5.17 5.64 33.65
CA TRP A 357 5.08 4.19 33.62
C TRP A 357 3.94 3.73 34.52
N TYR A 358 3.28 2.64 34.12
CA TYR A 358 2.13 2.10 34.82
C TYR A 358 2.19 0.58 34.93
N THR A 359 1.59 0.06 35.99
CA THR A 359 1.40 -1.38 36.20
C THR A 359 0.36 -1.95 35.23
N ALA A 360 0.18 -3.28 35.20
CA ALA A 360 -0.87 -3.94 34.41
C ALA A 360 -2.30 -3.42 34.74
N ASN A 361 -2.52 -2.94 35.96
CA ASN A 361 -3.77 -2.33 36.41
C ASN A 361 -3.85 -0.81 36.10
N LYS A 362 -2.96 -0.30 35.23
CA LYS A 362 -2.84 1.11 34.85
C LYS A 362 -2.57 2.06 36.03
N THR A 363 -1.98 1.55 37.11
CA THR A 363 -1.58 2.35 38.29
C THR A 363 -0.21 2.98 38.06
N PHE A 364 -0.06 4.26 38.36
CA PHE A 364 1.21 5.00 38.21
C PHE A 364 2.34 4.35 39.04
N ILE A 365 3.51 4.19 38.42
CA ILE A 365 4.74 3.69 39.06
C ILE A 365 5.69 4.87 39.30
N GLU A 366 6.16 5.47 38.21
CA GLU A 366 7.04 6.63 38.20
C GLU A 366 6.89 7.37 36.87
N GLY A 367 7.42 8.59 36.80
CA GLY A 367 7.47 9.35 35.56
C GLY A 367 8.67 10.29 35.53
N SER A 368 8.94 10.84 34.34
CA SER A 368 10.06 11.76 34.15
C SER A 368 9.75 12.85 33.15
N GLN A 369 10.31 14.04 33.39
CA GLN A 369 10.30 15.18 32.48
C GLN A 369 11.71 15.33 31.87
N THR A 370 12.09 14.43 30.97
CA THR A 370 13.40 14.46 30.30
C THR A 370 13.30 14.07 28.84
N SER A 371 14.21 14.62 28.02
CA SER A 371 14.43 14.31 26.60
C SER A 371 15.37 13.18 26.39
N SER A 372 15.98 12.70 27.48
CA SER A 372 16.89 11.59 27.46
C SER A 372 16.13 10.30 27.18
N TRP A 373 16.42 9.75 26.01
CA TRP A 373 16.15 8.38 25.59
C TRP A 373 17.49 7.67 25.33
N PRO A 374 17.59 6.34 25.48
CA PRO A 374 16.54 5.40 25.87
C PRO A 374 16.08 5.57 27.33
N ALA A 375 14.92 5.02 27.65
CA ALA A 375 14.40 4.90 29.00
C ALA A 375 14.14 3.42 29.32
N THR A 376 14.60 2.96 30.47
CA THR A 376 14.35 1.61 30.97
C THR A 376 12.98 1.56 31.65
N ALA A 377 12.17 0.56 31.30
CA ALA A 377 10.90 0.29 31.98
C ALA A 377 11.19 -0.22 33.41
N PRO A 378 10.67 0.42 34.47
CA PRO A 378 10.94 0.00 35.84
C PRO A 378 10.36 -1.39 36.15
N SER A 379 10.77 -1.98 37.28
CA SER A 379 10.20 -3.25 37.74
C SER A 379 8.69 -3.12 37.83
N ASN A 380 7.91 -4.09 37.32
CA ASN A 380 6.44 -4.13 37.28
C ASN A 380 5.73 -3.19 36.25
N ALA A 381 6.49 -2.45 35.44
CA ALA A 381 5.91 -1.70 34.32
C ALA A 381 5.30 -2.63 33.28
N ALA A 382 4.05 -2.37 32.92
CA ALA A 382 3.34 -3.02 31.83
C ALA A 382 2.91 -2.02 30.75
N PHE A 383 2.82 -0.72 31.09
CA PHE A 383 2.48 0.33 30.14
C PHE A 383 3.33 1.58 30.32
N ILE A 384 3.48 2.35 29.24
CA ILE A 384 3.99 3.72 29.24
C ILE A 384 2.97 4.64 28.60
N ARG A 385 2.92 5.90 29.05
CA ARG A 385 2.33 7.01 28.32
C ARG A 385 3.32 8.15 28.19
N PHE A 386 3.26 8.90 27.10
CA PHE A 386 4.05 10.11 26.92
C PHE A 386 3.29 11.21 26.17
N SER A 387 3.72 12.46 26.33
CA SER A 387 3.15 13.62 25.62
C SER A 387 3.86 13.86 24.29
N TYR A 388 3.12 14.36 23.29
CA TYR A 388 3.64 14.69 21.95
C TYR A 388 2.89 15.89 21.35
N TYR A 389 3.53 16.61 20.42
CA TYR A 389 2.90 17.75 19.74
C TYR A 389 1.94 17.31 18.64
N LEU A 390 0.81 18.01 18.51
CA LEU A 390 -0.17 17.79 17.45
C LEU A 390 0.43 18.00 16.05
N SER A 391 1.29 19.01 15.89
CA SER A 391 1.89 19.40 14.61
C SER A 391 2.89 18.38 14.06
N THR A 392 3.43 17.50 14.90
CA THR A 392 4.51 16.57 14.51
C THR A 392 4.18 15.11 14.82
N GLN A 393 2.91 14.81 15.14
CA GLN A 393 2.47 13.48 15.60
C GLN A 393 2.69 12.36 14.57
N GLY A 394 2.69 12.69 13.27
CA GLY A 394 2.92 11.75 12.17
C GLY A 394 4.40 11.37 11.94
N GLU A 395 5.31 11.90 12.76
CA GLU A 395 6.77 11.69 12.64
C GLU A 395 7.37 11.08 13.92
N VAL A 396 6.55 10.78 14.93
CA VAL A 396 7.01 10.24 16.20
C VAL A 396 7.03 8.71 16.15
N GLN A 397 8.14 8.13 16.57
CA GLN A 397 8.29 6.70 16.75
C GLN A 397 8.72 6.37 18.16
N PHE A 398 8.08 5.36 18.75
CA PHE A 398 8.45 4.78 20.03
C PHE A 398 8.73 3.30 19.83
N GLU A 399 9.91 2.83 20.18
CA GLU A 399 10.36 1.47 19.85
C GLU A 399 11.17 0.84 20.98
N LYS A 400 11.21 -0.49 21.03
CA LYS A 400 12.06 -1.24 21.96
C LYS A 400 13.51 -1.20 21.48
N GLY A 401 14.44 -0.85 22.37
CA GLY A 401 15.87 -0.80 22.09
C GLY A 401 16.58 0.44 22.65
N ASN A 402 17.91 0.47 22.48
CA ASN A 402 18.78 1.51 23.05
C ASN A 402 19.06 2.67 22.10
N SER A 403 18.64 2.60 20.84
CA SER A 403 18.98 3.58 19.81
C SER A 403 17.82 3.74 18.84
N ALA A 404 17.63 4.98 18.37
CA ALA A 404 16.59 5.29 17.41
C ALA A 404 16.93 4.70 16.04
N THR A 405 15.95 4.08 15.39
CA THR A 405 16.01 3.61 14.01
C THR A 405 15.35 4.60 13.06
N THR A 406 15.49 4.36 11.75
CA THR A 406 14.78 5.14 10.71
C THR A 406 13.27 5.05 10.93
N TYR A 407 12.57 6.17 10.74
CA TYR A 407 11.13 6.26 10.97
C TYR A 407 10.33 5.20 10.18
N GLU A 408 9.44 4.50 10.89
CA GLU A 408 8.46 3.53 10.43
C GLU A 408 7.12 3.86 11.12
N PRO A 409 5.98 3.89 10.42
CA PRO A 409 4.72 4.22 11.06
C PRO A 409 4.14 3.02 11.85
N TYR A 410 3.31 3.29 12.86
CA TYR A 410 2.71 2.27 13.72
C TYR A 410 1.77 1.33 12.96
N GLY A 411 1.95 0.02 13.16
CA GLY A 411 1.03 -1.03 12.72
C GLY A 411 1.74 -2.35 12.46
N TYR A 412 1.44 -3.00 11.33
CA TYR A 412 2.05 -4.27 10.96
C TYR A 412 2.70 -4.17 9.57
N ILE A 413 3.88 -4.76 9.42
CA ILE A 413 4.57 -4.99 8.15
C ILE A 413 4.34 -6.43 7.70
N ILE A 414 4.20 -6.65 6.40
CA ILE A 414 4.13 -8.01 5.86
C ILE A 414 5.50 -8.68 6.04
N SER A 415 5.51 -9.88 6.61
CA SER A 415 6.75 -10.58 6.97
C SER A 415 7.65 -10.79 5.74
N LYS A 416 8.97 -10.72 5.95
CA LYS A 416 9.99 -10.82 4.89
C LYS A 416 9.95 -12.18 4.18
N GLU A 417 9.40 -13.21 4.81
CA GLU A 417 9.38 -14.60 4.33
C GLU A 417 8.29 -14.86 3.28
N ILE A 418 7.24 -14.04 3.22
CA ILE A 418 6.18 -14.13 2.19
C ILE A 418 6.56 -13.39 0.90
N ARG A 419 7.70 -12.68 0.88
CA ARG A 419 8.22 -11.99 -0.32
C ARG A 419 8.67 -12.94 -1.44
N GLY A 420 8.60 -14.25 -1.26
CA GLY A 420 9.14 -15.24 -2.20
C GLY A 420 8.13 -15.99 -3.09
N LEU A 421 6.84 -15.63 -3.11
CA LEU A 421 5.80 -16.49 -3.70
C LEU A 421 4.84 -15.80 -4.70
N GLY A 422 5.29 -14.77 -5.42
CA GLY A 422 4.47 -14.11 -6.43
C GLY A 422 5.32 -13.47 -7.54
N GLY A 423 5.69 -14.26 -8.55
CA GLY A 423 6.64 -13.86 -9.59
C GLY A 423 8.06 -13.69 -9.03
N ASP A 424 9.08 -13.87 -9.86
CA ASP A 424 10.43 -13.47 -9.46
C ASP A 424 10.38 -11.99 -9.08
N ILE A 425 10.50 -11.66 -7.79
CA ILE A 425 10.71 -10.27 -7.39
C ILE A 425 11.98 -9.83 -8.11
N ILE A 426 11.83 -8.91 -9.05
CA ILE A 426 12.95 -8.35 -9.78
C ILE A 426 13.74 -7.55 -8.75
N SER A 427 14.86 -8.12 -8.32
CA SER A 427 15.85 -7.36 -7.57
C SER A 427 16.46 -6.36 -8.53
N LEU A 428 16.33 -5.07 -8.19
CA LEU A 428 16.75 -3.96 -9.02
C LEU A 428 17.72 -3.08 -8.23
N LYS A 429 18.98 -3.03 -8.66
CA LYS A 429 19.95 -2.06 -8.15
C LYS A 429 19.81 -0.75 -8.91
N MET A 430 19.27 0.26 -8.24
CA MET A 430 19.00 1.57 -8.82
C MET A 430 19.97 2.62 -8.23
N ALA A 431 20.49 3.51 -9.06
CA ALA A 431 21.14 4.72 -8.59
C ALA A 431 20.45 5.96 -9.17
N SER A 432 20.37 7.03 -8.38
CA SER A 432 19.94 8.35 -8.86
C SER A 432 21.07 9.36 -8.72
N LEU A 433 21.61 9.83 -9.84
CA LEU A 433 22.63 10.87 -9.90
C LEU A 433 21.96 12.23 -10.12
N GLY A 434 22.13 13.17 -9.19
CA GLY A 434 21.43 14.45 -9.33
C GLY A 434 21.92 15.58 -8.44
N ASP A 435 21.09 16.61 -8.34
CA ASP A 435 21.35 17.81 -7.56
C ASP A 435 20.63 17.78 -6.19
N SER A 436 20.19 18.94 -5.67
CA SER A 436 19.43 19.04 -4.42
C SER A 436 18.07 18.34 -4.49
N LEU A 437 17.41 18.31 -5.65
CA LEU A 437 16.10 17.65 -5.80
C LEU A 437 16.26 16.14 -5.60
N THR A 438 17.37 15.59 -6.09
CA THR A 438 17.74 14.19 -5.86
C THR A 438 18.18 13.98 -4.40
N ALA A 439 18.99 14.88 -3.84
CA ALA A 439 19.51 14.76 -2.47
C ALA A 439 18.40 14.75 -1.40
N GLN A 440 17.27 15.43 -1.63
CA GLN A 440 16.11 15.42 -0.72
C GLN A 440 15.43 14.06 -0.59
N ASN A 441 15.66 13.14 -1.53
CA ASN A 441 15.14 11.77 -1.53
C ASN A 441 13.60 11.63 -1.48
N LYS A 442 12.83 12.69 -1.79
CA LYS A 442 11.36 12.66 -1.66
C LYS A 442 10.71 11.81 -2.75
N PHE A 443 10.97 12.11 -4.02
CA PHE A 443 10.32 11.40 -5.13
C PHE A 443 10.84 9.96 -5.27
N GLN A 444 12.13 9.72 -5.00
CA GLN A 444 12.71 8.38 -5.06
C GLN A 444 12.14 7.49 -3.96
N SER A 445 12.12 7.95 -2.71
CA SER A 445 11.57 7.16 -1.60
C SER A 445 10.09 6.84 -1.83
N LYS A 446 9.31 7.79 -2.35
CA LYS A 446 7.93 7.55 -2.76
C LYS A 446 7.84 6.50 -3.86
N ALA A 447 8.60 6.64 -4.95
CA ALA A 447 8.59 5.67 -6.06
C ALA A 447 8.98 4.26 -5.61
N ILE A 448 10.06 4.14 -4.82
CA ILE A 448 10.55 2.88 -4.27
C ILE A 448 9.51 2.26 -3.35
N SER A 449 8.88 3.05 -2.47
CA SER A 449 7.85 2.53 -1.57
C SER A 449 6.68 1.92 -2.35
N VAL A 450 6.23 2.56 -3.44
CA VAL A 450 5.14 2.04 -4.28
C VAL A 450 5.58 0.80 -5.06
N LEU A 451 6.79 0.80 -5.60
CA LEU A 451 7.34 -0.30 -6.38
C LEU A 451 7.78 -1.50 -5.53
N SER A 452 7.95 -1.33 -4.22
CA SER A 452 8.37 -2.41 -3.30
C SER A 452 7.43 -3.63 -3.28
N THR A 453 6.20 -3.44 -3.79
CA THR A 453 5.21 -4.52 -3.98
C THR A 453 5.54 -5.47 -5.14
N SER A 454 6.39 -5.05 -6.09
CA SER A 454 6.75 -5.83 -7.28
C SER A 454 8.27 -5.90 -7.53
N TYR A 455 9.05 -5.05 -6.88
CA TYR A 455 10.49 -4.91 -7.08
C TYR A 455 11.22 -4.86 -5.73
N ASN A 456 12.33 -5.58 -5.61
CA ASN A 456 13.26 -5.39 -4.50
C ASN A 456 14.32 -4.37 -4.93
N ILE A 457 14.01 -3.09 -4.74
CA ILE A 457 14.87 -1.99 -5.19
C ILE A 457 15.92 -1.67 -4.12
N ASP A 458 17.18 -1.93 -4.41
CA ASP A 458 18.33 -1.42 -3.67
C ASP A 458 18.75 -0.10 -4.30
N HIS A 459 18.47 1.02 -3.60
CA HIS A 459 18.64 2.37 -4.15
C HIS A 459 19.83 3.09 -3.54
N THR A 460 20.71 3.60 -4.41
CA THR A 460 21.81 4.51 -4.06
C THR A 460 21.45 5.94 -4.48
N ASN A 461 21.33 6.85 -3.49
CA ASN A 461 21.11 8.27 -3.75
C ASN A 461 22.44 9.02 -3.86
N LEU A 462 22.71 9.60 -5.04
CA LEU A 462 23.93 10.35 -5.39
C LEU A 462 23.63 11.83 -5.69
N GLY A 463 22.62 12.37 -5.03
CA GLY A 463 22.26 13.78 -5.09
C GLY A 463 23.25 14.67 -4.33
N ILE A 464 23.71 15.76 -4.95
CA ILE A 464 24.55 16.77 -4.31
C ILE A 464 23.98 18.16 -4.59
N GLY A 465 23.60 18.87 -3.53
CA GLY A 465 22.97 20.19 -3.64
C GLY A 465 23.76 21.19 -4.48
N GLY A 466 23.05 21.94 -5.33
CA GLY A 466 23.62 23.01 -6.16
C GLY A 466 24.50 22.56 -7.33
N THR A 467 24.63 21.25 -7.57
CA THR A 467 25.47 20.74 -8.67
C THR A 467 24.79 20.86 -10.03
N GLN A 468 25.60 21.09 -11.06
CA GLN A 468 25.18 21.33 -12.45
C GLN A 468 25.55 20.14 -13.33
N MET A 469 24.85 19.98 -14.44
CA MET A 469 25.22 19.03 -15.49
C MET A 469 26.58 19.40 -16.07
N GLY A 470 26.77 20.66 -16.48
CA GLY A 470 27.97 21.19 -17.13
C GLY A 470 28.80 22.18 -16.30
N GLY A 471 29.88 22.67 -16.91
CA GLY A 471 30.83 23.62 -16.33
C GLY A 471 32.05 22.98 -15.68
N SER A 472 32.88 23.80 -15.03
CA SER A 472 34.18 23.43 -14.47
C SER A 472 34.17 23.05 -12.99
N SER A 473 32.99 23.09 -12.34
CA SER A 473 32.87 22.69 -10.93
C SER A 473 33.36 21.25 -10.74
N ALA A 474 34.13 21.02 -9.68
CA ALA A 474 34.66 19.68 -9.36
C ALA A 474 33.56 18.63 -9.18
N ASN A 475 32.34 19.05 -8.82
CA ASN A 475 31.18 18.17 -8.64
C ASN A 475 30.15 18.28 -9.77
N ALA A 476 30.49 18.86 -10.93
CA ALA A 476 29.62 18.80 -12.12
C ALA A 476 29.40 17.34 -12.56
N PHE A 477 28.24 17.01 -13.11
CA PHE A 477 27.84 15.61 -13.30
C PHE A 477 28.80 14.83 -14.21
N TRP A 478 29.38 15.49 -15.21
CA TRP A 478 30.32 14.88 -16.15
C TRP A 478 31.71 14.60 -15.55
N GLN A 479 32.02 15.15 -14.37
CA GLN A 479 33.30 14.95 -13.69
C GLN A 479 33.46 13.52 -13.19
N ASP A 480 34.68 13.01 -13.22
CA ASP A 480 34.96 11.61 -12.85
C ASP A 480 34.55 11.29 -11.41
N VAL A 481 34.61 12.25 -10.50
CA VAL A 481 34.18 12.04 -9.11
C VAL A 481 32.68 11.71 -9.01
N ARG A 482 31.85 12.32 -9.86
CA ARG A 482 30.39 12.07 -9.92
C ARG A 482 30.07 10.80 -10.68
N ILE A 483 30.77 10.54 -11.77
CA ILE A 483 30.60 9.31 -12.55
C ILE A 483 31.03 8.09 -11.74
N ASN A 484 32.17 8.17 -11.04
CA ASN A 484 32.74 7.05 -10.30
C ASN A 484 31.98 6.72 -9.01
N SER A 485 31.12 7.62 -8.51
CA SER A 485 30.27 7.34 -7.35
C SER A 485 29.07 6.46 -7.70
N VAL A 486 28.74 6.27 -8.99
CA VAL A 486 27.73 5.31 -9.43
C VAL A 486 28.25 3.87 -9.25
N PRO A 487 27.58 3.02 -8.44
CA PRO A 487 27.99 1.63 -8.23
C PRO A 487 28.04 0.84 -9.54
N LEU A 488 29.09 0.03 -9.72
CA LEU A 488 29.31 -0.74 -10.97
C LEU A 488 28.26 -1.83 -11.22
N ASP A 489 27.56 -2.26 -10.17
CA ASP A 489 26.48 -3.23 -10.20
C ASP A 489 25.09 -2.58 -10.34
N SER A 490 25.03 -1.27 -10.61
CA SER A 490 23.78 -0.57 -10.92
C SER A 490 23.15 -1.15 -12.19
N GLN A 491 21.89 -1.58 -12.08
CA GLN A 491 21.09 -2.06 -13.20
C GLN A 491 20.28 -0.93 -13.84
N PHE A 492 19.87 0.06 -13.05
CA PHE A 492 19.19 1.28 -13.50
C PHE A 492 19.88 2.52 -12.96
N VAL A 493 20.12 3.51 -13.82
CA VAL A 493 20.61 4.83 -13.40
C VAL A 493 19.66 5.91 -13.92
N LEU A 494 19.12 6.69 -13.01
CA LEU A 494 18.39 7.92 -13.31
C LEU A 494 19.33 9.11 -13.12
N VAL A 495 19.59 9.86 -14.19
CA VAL A 495 20.32 11.14 -14.12
C VAL A 495 19.31 12.28 -14.14
N MET A 496 19.28 13.12 -13.10
CA MET A 496 18.35 14.24 -13.02
C MET A 496 19.08 15.52 -12.61
N GLY A 497 19.09 16.51 -13.51
CA GLY A 497 19.72 17.81 -13.31
C GLY A 497 19.29 18.80 -14.40
N GLY A 498 19.81 20.01 -14.34
CA GLY A 498 19.49 21.10 -15.29
C GLY A 498 18.88 22.34 -14.63
N THR A 499 18.29 22.19 -13.44
CA THR A 499 17.78 23.33 -12.66
C THR A 499 18.90 24.32 -12.32
N ASN A 500 20.05 23.82 -11.87
CA ASN A 500 21.19 24.69 -11.57
C ASN A 500 21.89 25.20 -12.83
N ASP A 501 21.84 24.48 -13.94
CA ASP A 501 22.37 24.94 -15.23
C ASP A 501 21.55 26.14 -15.74
N TRP A 502 20.22 26.05 -15.65
CA TRP A 502 19.32 27.18 -15.90
C TRP A 502 19.59 28.36 -14.97
N ALA A 503 19.68 28.10 -13.66
CA ALA A 503 19.92 29.13 -12.64
C ALA A 503 21.27 29.86 -12.78
N ASN A 504 22.24 29.26 -13.46
CA ASN A 504 23.59 29.81 -13.65
C ASN A 504 23.89 30.15 -15.13
N ASP A 505 22.85 30.46 -15.91
CA ASP A 505 22.97 30.96 -17.28
C ASP A 505 23.82 30.04 -18.20
N ARG A 506 23.74 28.72 -17.99
CA ARG A 506 24.53 27.75 -18.76
C ARG A 506 24.07 27.75 -20.23
N PRO A 507 24.95 27.98 -21.22
CA PRO A 507 24.56 27.89 -22.63
C PRO A 507 24.00 26.50 -22.94
N LEU A 508 22.93 26.40 -23.73
CA LEU A 508 22.30 25.12 -24.05
C LEU A 508 23.19 24.21 -24.92
N GLY A 509 23.92 24.79 -25.88
CA GLY A 509 24.74 24.04 -26.83
C GLY A 509 23.94 23.35 -27.95
N LEU A 510 24.66 22.86 -28.95
CA LEU A 510 24.13 22.04 -30.04
C LEU A 510 24.01 20.57 -29.60
N VAL A 511 23.09 19.81 -30.21
CA VAL A 511 22.79 18.41 -29.85
C VAL A 511 24.02 17.49 -29.83
N ASP A 512 25.00 17.76 -30.70
CA ASP A 512 26.24 17.02 -30.87
C ASP A 512 27.45 17.70 -30.21
N SER A 513 27.23 18.72 -29.39
CA SER A 513 28.30 19.43 -28.69
C SER A 513 29.13 18.46 -27.85
N VAL A 514 30.43 18.72 -27.82
CA VAL A 514 31.41 18.05 -26.95
C VAL A 514 31.99 19.00 -25.89
N ASP A 515 31.56 20.27 -25.89
CA ASP A 515 32.00 21.24 -24.90
C ASP A 515 31.24 21.06 -23.58
N THR A 516 31.94 20.54 -22.58
CA THR A 516 31.36 20.32 -21.24
C THR A 516 31.03 21.62 -20.50
N ASN A 517 31.38 22.80 -21.04
CA ASN A 517 30.95 24.09 -20.51
C ASN A 517 29.55 24.50 -20.98
N ASP A 518 28.98 23.84 -21.98
CA ASP A 518 27.57 23.95 -22.32
C ASP A 518 26.77 22.77 -21.77
N PHE A 519 25.46 22.94 -21.69
CA PHE A 519 24.56 21.96 -21.07
C PHE A 519 24.56 20.64 -21.85
N THR A 520 24.53 20.70 -23.18
CA THR A 520 24.44 19.52 -24.03
C THR A 520 25.73 18.71 -24.09
N GLY A 521 26.88 19.35 -24.24
CA GLY A 521 28.18 18.70 -24.24
C GLY A 521 28.45 18.00 -22.91
N ALA A 522 27.96 18.57 -21.80
CA ALA A 522 27.99 17.89 -20.52
C ALA A 522 27.07 16.65 -20.47
N ILE A 523 25.82 16.73 -20.97
CA ILE A 523 24.93 15.56 -21.09
C ILE A 523 25.58 14.46 -21.93
N ASN A 524 26.12 14.82 -23.10
CA ASN A 524 26.82 13.90 -23.99
C ASN A 524 27.97 13.20 -23.26
N LYS A 525 28.74 13.95 -22.47
CA LYS A 525 29.86 13.40 -21.70
C LYS A 525 29.42 12.51 -20.54
N VAL A 526 28.32 12.83 -19.86
CA VAL A 526 27.71 11.96 -18.83
C VAL A 526 27.25 10.64 -19.44
N ILE A 527 26.53 10.68 -20.57
CA ILE A 527 26.06 9.49 -21.29
C ILE A 527 27.26 8.62 -21.71
N GLU A 528 28.26 9.22 -22.37
CA GLU A 528 29.48 8.53 -22.82
C GLU A 528 30.15 7.79 -21.65
N LYS A 529 30.40 8.50 -20.54
CA LYS A 529 31.12 7.94 -19.39
C LYS A 529 30.32 6.86 -18.66
N LEU A 530 29.02 7.05 -18.42
CA LEU A 530 28.20 6.06 -17.72
C LEU A 530 28.03 4.77 -18.52
N ILE A 531 27.72 4.87 -19.81
CA ILE A 531 27.54 3.68 -20.67
C ILE A 531 28.88 2.97 -20.90
N THR A 532 29.99 3.71 -21.01
CA THR A 532 31.33 3.10 -21.10
C THR A 532 31.70 2.37 -19.81
N ARG A 533 31.37 2.96 -18.65
CA ARG A 533 31.70 2.40 -17.34
C ARG A 533 30.82 1.20 -16.95
N ILE A 534 29.54 1.23 -17.31
CA ILE A 534 28.56 0.18 -17.00
C ILE A 534 27.76 -0.17 -18.27
N PRO A 535 28.32 -0.96 -19.21
CA PRO A 535 27.69 -1.21 -20.51
C PRO A 535 26.31 -1.88 -20.44
N SER A 536 25.99 -2.56 -19.33
CA SER A 536 24.71 -3.24 -19.11
C SER A 536 23.65 -2.37 -18.46
N VAL A 537 23.97 -1.13 -18.07
CA VAL A 537 23.04 -0.27 -17.33
C VAL A 537 21.87 0.17 -18.21
N LYS A 538 20.65 0.13 -17.68
CA LYS A 538 19.56 0.92 -18.24
C LYS A 538 19.70 2.36 -17.75
N LEU A 539 20.10 3.25 -18.64
CA LEU A 539 20.25 4.68 -18.35
C LEU A 539 18.96 5.42 -18.75
N ALA A 540 18.47 6.32 -17.89
CA ALA A 540 17.42 7.27 -18.21
C ALA A 540 17.75 8.65 -17.67
N PHE A 541 17.22 9.69 -18.32
CA PHE A 541 17.33 11.07 -17.83
C PHE A 541 15.99 11.57 -17.31
N GLY A 542 15.99 12.21 -16.14
CA GLY A 542 14.87 12.98 -15.62
C GLY A 542 15.00 14.45 -16.06
N THR A 543 13.96 15.02 -16.67
CA THR A 543 13.93 16.47 -16.92
C THR A 543 13.82 17.24 -15.60
N PRO A 544 14.36 18.47 -15.47
CA PRO A 544 14.07 19.29 -14.31
C PRO A 544 12.57 19.63 -14.26
N PRO A 545 11.89 19.59 -13.09
CA PRO A 545 10.50 20.00 -13.01
C PRO A 545 10.34 21.50 -13.31
N TYR A 546 9.13 21.92 -13.68
CA TYR A 546 8.84 23.35 -13.80
C TYR A 546 9.14 24.07 -12.47
N SER A 547 9.84 25.20 -12.55
CA SER A 547 10.37 25.95 -11.39
C SER A 547 10.37 27.44 -11.73
N GLU A 548 10.30 28.29 -10.69
CA GLU A 548 10.35 29.74 -10.83
C GLU A 548 11.29 30.36 -9.79
N PHE A 549 12.12 31.31 -10.21
CA PHE A 549 12.93 32.12 -9.30
C PHE A 549 12.17 33.40 -8.97
N ILE A 550 11.35 33.36 -7.92
CA ILE A 550 10.61 34.56 -7.47
C ILE A 550 11.54 35.67 -6.93
N ASP A 551 12.80 35.35 -6.63
CA ASP A 551 13.90 36.27 -6.32
C ASP A 551 14.63 36.82 -7.57
N TYR A 552 14.07 36.64 -8.77
CA TYR A 552 14.66 36.98 -10.08
C TYR A 552 15.36 38.34 -10.14
N ALA A 553 14.78 39.38 -9.55
CA ALA A 553 15.34 40.72 -9.56
C ALA A 553 16.74 40.78 -8.90
N SER A 554 16.96 39.99 -7.84
CA SER A 554 18.26 39.90 -7.16
C SER A 554 19.32 39.15 -7.99
N ARG A 555 18.87 38.37 -8.97
CA ARG A 555 19.70 37.59 -9.91
C ARG A 555 19.99 38.35 -11.21
N GLY A 556 19.43 39.55 -11.37
CA GLY A 556 19.55 40.35 -12.59
C GLY A 556 18.65 39.87 -13.74
N TRP A 557 17.72 38.97 -13.47
CA TRP A 557 16.78 38.46 -14.46
C TRP A 557 15.59 39.43 -14.63
N GLU A 558 15.00 39.45 -15.83
CA GLU A 558 13.85 40.31 -16.12
C GLU A 558 12.54 39.76 -15.53
N ASN A 559 12.44 38.45 -15.37
CA ASN A 559 11.26 37.76 -14.85
C ASN A 559 11.64 36.44 -14.15
N ALA A 560 10.67 35.74 -13.57
CA ALA A 560 10.89 34.55 -12.75
C ALA A 560 11.24 33.27 -13.54
N PHE A 561 11.12 33.29 -14.87
CA PHE A 561 11.14 32.09 -15.70
C PHE A 561 12.22 32.10 -16.79
N GLU A 562 12.82 33.24 -17.14
CA GLU A 562 13.91 33.38 -18.11
C GLU A 562 15.22 33.77 -17.44
N ASN A 563 16.29 33.07 -17.81
CA ASN A 563 17.64 33.42 -17.39
C ASN A 563 18.28 34.50 -18.28
N ASN A 564 19.52 34.91 -18.00
CA ASN A 564 20.17 36.02 -18.72
C ASN A 564 20.44 35.72 -20.22
N ASN A 565 20.32 34.46 -20.62
CA ASN A 565 20.42 34.04 -22.02
C ASN A 565 19.04 33.93 -22.70
N GLY A 566 17.96 34.33 -22.04
CA GLY A 566 16.58 34.21 -22.52
C GLY A 566 16.05 32.77 -22.53
N ASN A 567 16.66 31.85 -21.78
CA ASN A 567 16.21 30.46 -21.71
C ASN A 567 15.38 30.21 -20.45
N THR A 568 14.35 29.39 -20.61
CA THR A 568 13.48 28.93 -19.54
C THR A 568 13.87 27.54 -19.05
N ILE A 569 13.42 27.15 -17.86
CA ILE A 569 13.59 25.77 -17.39
C ILE A 569 12.99 24.72 -18.35
N ASN A 570 11.96 25.11 -19.10
CA ASN A 570 11.34 24.27 -20.13
C ASN A 570 12.27 24.08 -21.34
N ASP A 571 13.12 25.04 -21.66
CA ASP A 571 14.13 24.91 -22.72
C ASP A 571 15.23 23.92 -22.33
N TYR A 572 15.65 23.90 -21.06
CA TYR A 572 16.56 22.88 -20.54
C TYR A 572 15.90 21.49 -20.54
N ALA A 573 14.63 21.38 -20.14
CA ALA A 573 13.88 20.13 -20.24
C ALA A 573 13.74 19.67 -21.70
N ALA A 574 13.44 20.58 -22.64
CA ALA A 574 13.37 20.29 -24.07
C ALA A 574 14.72 19.82 -24.61
N LYS A 575 15.82 20.45 -24.18
CA LYS A 575 17.17 20.07 -24.59
C LYS A 575 17.54 18.66 -24.09
N ILE A 576 17.17 18.27 -22.87
CA ILE A 576 17.33 16.89 -22.40
C ILE A 576 16.58 15.92 -23.33
N ARG A 577 15.31 16.21 -23.68
CA ARG A 577 14.53 15.36 -24.58
C ARG A 577 15.18 15.22 -25.95
N GLU A 578 15.65 16.32 -26.53
CA GLU A 578 16.32 16.36 -27.83
C GLU A 578 17.60 15.51 -27.84
N VAL A 579 18.49 15.71 -26.85
CA VAL A 579 19.77 15.00 -26.76
C VAL A 579 19.56 13.51 -26.48
N CYS A 580 18.65 13.19 -25.55
CA CYS A 580 18.35 11.79 -25.22
C CYS A 580 17.73 11.06 -26.40
N LEU A 581 16.82 11.70 -27.16
CA LEU A 581 16.30 11.14 -28.41
C LEU A 581 17.42 10.84 -29.41
N ALA A 582 18.35 11.79 -29.62
CA ALA A 582 19.48 11.61 -30.52
C ALA A 582 20.46 10.49 -30.09
N LYS A 583 20.45 10.11 -28.81
CA LYS A 583 21.31 9.06 -28.23
C LYS A 583 20.56 7.76 -27.90
N ASN A 584 19.28 7.65 -28.25
CA ASN A 584 18.40 6.52 -27.89
C ASN A 584 18.33 6.27 -26.38
N ILE A 585 18.38 7.34 -25.58
CA ILE A 585 18.25 7.29 -24.13
C ILE A 585 16.81 7.66 -23.75
N PRO A 586 16.13 6.86 -22.92
CA PRO A 586 14.80 7.19 -22.44
C PRO A 586 14.79 8.39 -21.48
N VAL A 587 13.66 9.08 -21.44
CA VAL A 587 13.43 10.24 -20.58
C VAL A 587 12.25 9.99 -19.65
N VAL A 588 12.41 10.34 -18.37
CA VAL A 588 11.34 10.47 -17.38
C VAL A 588 10.99 11.96 -17.29
N ASP A 589 9.82 12.33 -17.82
CA ASP A 589 9.46 13.74 -18.01
C ASP A 589 8.79 14.35 -16.78
N PHE A 590 9.59 14.72 -15.78
CA PHE A 590 9.07 15.44 -14.61
C PHE A 590 8.60 16.87 -14.91
N ASN A 591 8.99 17.45 -16.05
CA ASN A 591 8.70 18.84 -16.39
C ASN A 591 7.24 19.01 -16.85
N THR A 592 6.78 18.19 -17.79
CA THR A 592 5.41 18.30 -18.33
C THR A 592 4.44 17.36 -17.61
N ALA A 593 4.84 16.13 -17.33
CA ALA A 593 3.91 15.11 -16.83
C ALA A 593 3.51 15.32 -15.36
N SER A 594 4.32 16.03 -14.56
CA SER A 594 3.94 16.41 -13.20
C SER A 594 2.82 17.47 -13.13
N ALA A 595 2.41 18.04 -14.27
CA ALA A 595 1.22 18.86 -14.45
C ALA A 595 1.08 20.05 -13.47
N TRP A 596 2.19 20.75 -13.21
CA TRP A 596 2.16 22.06 -12.55
C TRP A 596 2.84 23.13 -13.41
N ASN A 597 2.42 24.37 -13.18
CA ASN A 597 2.83 25.55 -13.93
C ASN A 597 2.66 26.79 -13.05
N SER A 598 2.90 27.98 -13.60
CA SER A 598 2.84 29.26 -12.86
C SER A 598 1.52 29.53 -12.14
N PHE A 599 0.41 28.94 -12.58
CA PHE A 599 -0.91 29.14 -11.96
C PHE A 599 -1.11 28.35 -10.67
N ASN A 600 -0.40 27.23 -10.49
CA ASN A 600 -0.58 26.33 -9.34
C ASN A 600 0.73 25.91 -8.65
N ILE A 601 1.87 26.48 -9.04
CA ILE A 601 3.20 26.10 -8.58
C ILE A 601 3.35 26.11 -7.05
N THR A 602 2.66 27.01 -6.36
CA THR A 602 2.71 27.13 -4.88
C THR A 602 2.11 25.93 -4.15
N GLU A 603 1.28 25.12 -4.81
CA GLU A 603 0.76 23.87 -4.25
C GLU A 603 1.81 22.74 -4.26
N PHE A 604 2.80 22.80 -5.16
CA PHE A 604 3.75 21.72 -5.43
C PHE A 604 5.20 22.04 -5.05
N MET A 605 5.52 23.33 -4.86
CA MET A 605 6.86 23.80 -4.55
C MET A 605 6.92 24.40 -3.15
N THR A 606 8.01 24.16 -2.45
CA THR A 606 8.34 24.89 -1.22
C THR A 606 8.80 26.29 -1.61
N ASN A 607 8.24 27.32 -0.96
CA ASN A 607 8.76 28.67 -1.05
C ASN A 607 9.95 28.83 -0.09
N ASP A 608 11.16 28.61 -0.62
CA ASP A 608 12.42 28.67 0.11
C ASP A 608 13.26 29.90 -0.25
N GLY A 609 12.58 30.98 -0.66
CA GLY A 609 13.19 32.14 -1.32
C GLY A 609 13.21 31.99 -2.85
N ALA A 610 12.94 30.78 -3.36
CA ALA A 610 12.58 30.48 -4.73
C ALA A 610 11.41 29.48 -4.75
N LEU A 611 10.88 29.13 -5.93
CA LEU A 611 9.97 28.01 -6.13
C LEU A 611 10.72 26.90 -6.88
N LEU A 612 11.73 26.36 -6.20
CA LEU A 612 12.74 25.48 -6.80
C LEU A 612 12.67 24.02 -6.31
N HIS A 613 12.36 23.83 -5.03
CA HIS A 613 12.33 22.51 -4.43
C HIS A 613 10.90 22.02 -4.25
N PRO A 614 10.53 20.86 -4.83
CA PRO A 614 9.22 20.28 -4.62
C PRO A 614 8.93 20.04 -3.13
N ASN A 615 7.73 20.41 -2.69
CA ASN A 615 7.19 19.96 -1.42
C ASN A 615 6.79 18.46 -1.54
N GLN A 616 6.17 17.88 -0.51
CA GLN A 616 5.80 16.46 -0.57
C GLN A 616 4.80 16.16 -1.70
N THR A 617 3.82 17.04 -1.93
CA THR A 617 2.82 16.90 -2.99
C THR A 617 3.46 16.93 -4.39
N GLY A 618 4.38 17.86 -4.64
CA GLY A 618 5.13 17.93 -5.90
C GLY A 618 6.01 16.70 -6.11
N ALA A 619 6.73 16.27 -5.06
CA ALA A 619 7.55 15.06 -5.12
C ALA A 619 6.74 13.79 -5.37
N ASP A 620 5.52 13.70 -4.83
CA ASP A 620 4.61 12.58 -5.06
C ASP A 620 4.16 12.48 -6.53
N ARG A 621 3.89 13.62 -7.19
CA ARG A 621 3.58 13.64 -8.62
C ARG A 621 4.77 13.20 -9.47
N MET A 622 5.96 13.71 -9.18
CA MET A 622 7.18 13.25 -9.84
C MET A 622 7.39 11.74 -9.65
N ALA A 623 7.09 11.20 -8.46
CA ALA A 623 7.21 9.78 -8.20
C ALA A 623 6.30 8.93 -9.09
N THR A 624 5.07 9.39 -9.39
CA THR A 624 4.16 8.71 -10.33
C THR A 624 4.79 8.48 -11.69
N GLU A 625 5.51 9.47 -12.22
CA GLU A 625 6.19 9.37 -13.51
C GLU A 625 7.34 8.36 -13.48
N LEU A 626 8.12 8.35 -12.40
CA LEU A 626 9.19 7.38 -12.22
C LEU A 626 8.65 5.95 -12.04
N ILE A 627 7.53 5.78 -11.32
CA ILE A 627 6.85 4.49 -11.15
C ILE A 627 6.37 3.95 -12.50
N ALA A 628 5.69 4.78 -13.28
CA ALA A 628 5.20 4.42 -14.61
C ALA A 628 6.34 3.98 -15.53
N TYR A 629 7.45 4.74 -15.50
CA TYR A 629 8.65 4.39 -16.24
C TYR A 629 9.23 3.02 -15.83
N ILE A 630 9.46 2.79 -14.53
CA ILE A 630 10.08 1.56 -14.04
C ILE A 630 9.20 0.35 -14.37
N LYS A 631 7.88 0.45 -14.14
CA LYS A 631 6.93 -0.62 -14.50
C LYS A 631 7.00 -0.97 -15.98
N LYS A 632 7.03 0.04 -16.86
CA LYS A 632 7.15 -0.17 -18.32
C LYS A 632 8.50 -0.76 -18.72
N ALA A 633 9.59 -0.31 -18.09
CA ALA A 633 10.94 -0.73 -18.46
C ALA A 633 11.30 -2.14 -17.98
N TYR A 634 10.57 -2.67 -16.99
CA TYR A 634 10.84 -3.94 -16.33
C TYR A 634 9.61 -4.84 -16.18
N SER A 635 8.52 -4.60 -16.93
CA SER A 635 7.44 -5.57 -17.10
C SER A 635 7.93 -6.71 -17.99
N GLY A 636 8.03 -7.92 -17.43
CA GLY A 636 8.25 -9.17 -18.16
C GLY A 636 6.94 -9.78 -18.64
#